data_AF-A0A7X7D016-F1
#
_entry.id   AF-A0A7X7D016-F1
#
_cell.length_a   1.000
_cell.length_b   1.000
_cell.length_c   1.000
_cell.angle_alpha   90.00
_cell.angle_beta   90.00
_cell.angle_gamma   90.00
#
_symmetry.space_group_name_H-M   'P 1'
#
loop_
_entity.id
_entity.type
_entity.pdbx_description
1 polymer ?
#
loop_
_entity_poly.entity_id
_entity_poly.type
_entity_poly.pdbx_seq_one_letter_code
_entity_poly.pdbx_strand_id
1 'polypeptide(L)'
;MKKLEVILIAGALVGLLLALLNVPYHSVVVSLFLVALGTLYLYLGFALFNDIPFSKIFKSESYRGIGPWRIAIAIGTGLGLSQLTVGFMLAVGNYPMTRSFLSFGLVLTALMLLLALIRNRKEKHQFYRNIALRCAIFIIIGTVFLLVHVQQGQAT
;
A
#
# COMPACT_ATOMS: atom_id res chain seq x y z
N MET A 1 9.04 7.11 10.47
CA MET A 1 8.02 6.92 9.41
C MET A 1 7.23 5.64 9.60
N LYS A 2 7.84 4.52 10.04
CA LYS A 2 7.10 3.30 10.43
C LYS A 2 6.00 3.53 11.48
N LYS A 3 6.25 4.34 12.51
CA LYS A 3 5.21 4.73 13.48
C LYS A 3 4.02 5.43 12.82
N LEU A 4 4.28 6.32 11.86
CA LEU A 4 3.24 7.00 11.10
C LEU A 4 2.44 6.01 10.24
N GLU A 5 3.12 5.12 9.51
CA GLU A 5 2.48 4.03 8.76
C GLU A 5 1.53 3.21 9.65
N VAL A 6 1.98 2.81 10.84
CA VAL A 6 1.15 2.05 11.79
C VAL A 6 -0.06 2.85 12.28
N ILE A 7 0.12 4.13 12.63
CA ILE A 7 -0.98 5.00 13.06
C ILE A 7 -2.03 5.14 11.95
N LEU A 8 -1.58 5.34 10.71
CA LEU A 8 -2.47 5.47 9.57
C LEU A 8 -3.22 4.17 9.27
N ILE A 9 -2.54 3.02 9.34
CA ILE A 9 -3.18 1.70 9.19
C ILE A 9 -4.21 1.47 10.31
N ALA A 10 -3.85 1.77 11.57
CA ALA A 10 -4.77 1.62 12.70
C ALA A 10 -6.01 2.50 12.55
N GLY A 11 -5.85 3.77 12.14
CA GLY A 11 -6.96 4.67 11.87
C GLY A 11 -7.85 4.19 10.72
N ALA A 12 -7.25 3.66 9.63
CA ALA A 12 -8.00 3.08 8.54
C ALA A 12 -8.80 1.84 8.98
N LEU A 13 -8.22 0.97 9.83
CA LEU A 13 -8.92 -0.19 10.39
C LEU A 13 -10.09 0.22 11.28
N VAL A 14 -9.94 1.27 12.10
CA VAL A 14 -11.07 1.84 12.86
C VAL A 14 -12.14 2.34 11.92
N GLY A 15 -11.80 3.08 10.87
CA GLY A 15 -12.75 3.52 9.85
C GLY A 15 -13.49 2.36 9.18
N LEU A 16 -12.78 1.27 8.86
CA LEU A 16 -13.38 0.06 8.28
C LEU A 16 -14.34 -0.64 9.25
N LEU A 17 -14.00 -0.71 10.54
CA LEU A 17 -14.91 -1.24 11.56
C LEU A 17 -16.18 -0.40 11.68
N LEU A 18 -16.06 0.93 11.63
CA LEU A 18 -17.22 1.83 11.61
C LEU A 18 -18.09 1.60 10.37
N ALA A 19 -17.47 1.34 9.20
CA ALA A 19 -18.19 1.01 7.98
C ALA A 19 -18.95 -0.31 8.11
N LEU A 20 -18.34 -1.34 8.70
CA LEU A 20 -18.99 -2.64 8.95
C LEU A 20 -20.18 -2.53 9.92
N LEU A 21 -20.12 -1.60 10.87
CA LEU A 21 -21.18 -1.33 11.83
C LEU A 21 -22.22 -0.31 11.32
N ASN A 22 -22.09 0.15 10.07
CA ASN A 22 -22.95 1.19 9.47
C ASN A 22 -23.03 2.48 10.29
N VAL A 23 -21.96 2.85 10.98
CA VAL A 23 -21.89 4.12 11.74
C VAL A 23 -21.85 5.29 10.75
N PRO A 24 -22.62 6.36 10.96
CA PRO A 24 -22.57 7.53 10.08
C PRO A 24 -21.16 8.12 10.02
N TYR A 25 -20.80 8.71 8.87
CA TYR A 25 -19.49 9.32 8.59
C TYR A 25 -18.28 8.37 8.57
N HIS A 26 -18.47 7.05 8.54
CA HIS A 26 -17.37 6.08 8.40
C HIS A 26 -16.50 6.35 7.16
N SER A 27 -17.11 6.79 6.05
CA SER A 27 -16.42 7.09 4.80
C SER A 27 -15.36 8.18 4.98
N VAL A 28 -15.67 9.24 5.75
CA VAL A 28 -14.72 10.34 6.01
C VAL A 28 -13.49 9.84 6.75
N VAL A 29 -13.69 9.00 7.78
CA VAL A 29 -12.60 8.43 8.58
C VAL A 29 -11.71 7.55 7.69
N VAL A 30 -12.32 6.64 6.93
CA VAL A 30 -11.61 5.76 6.00
C VAL A 30 -10.81 6.55 4.97
N SER A 31 -11.43 7.57 4.35
CA SER A 31 -10.78 8.41 3.36
C SER A 31 -9.59 9.17 3.91
N LEU A 32 -9.73 9.79 5.09
CA LEU A 32 -8.64 10.54 5.71
C LEU A 32 -7.38 9.66 5.89
N PHE A 33 -7.56 8.47 6.46
CA PHE A 33 -6.43 7.60 6.78
C PHE A 33 -5.86 6.89 5.55
N LEU A 34 -6.71 6.38 4.65
CA LEU A 34 -6.23 5.67 3.45
C LEU A 34 -5.60 6.60 2.42
N VAL A 35 -6.08 7.84 2.26
CA VAL A 35 -5.43 8.83 1.38
C VAL A 35 -4.09 9.27 1.96
N ALA A 36 -4.02 9.53 3.26
CA ALA A 36 -2.75 9.83 3.93
C ALA A 36 -1.75 8.66 3.82
N LEU A 37 -2.23 7.41 3.93
CA LEU A 37 -1.40 6.23 3.76
C LEU A 37 -0.94 6.05 2.30
N GLY A 38 -1.82 6.26 1.33
CA GLY A 38 -1.51 6.16 -0.09
C GLY A 38 -0.50 7.22 -0.54
N THR A 39 -0.63 8.46 -0.06
CA THR A 39 0.35 9.52 -0.33
C THR A 39 1.70 9.23 0.32
N LEU A 40 1.72 8.67 1.54
CA LEU A 40 2.94 8.20 2.18
C LEU A 40 3.63 7.12 1.33
N TYR A 41 2.89 6.14 0.79
CA TYR A 41 3.45 5.11 -0.08
C TYR A 41 3.93 5.65 -1.42
N LEU A 42 3.16 6.55 -2.04
CA LEU A 42 3.48 7.12 -3.34
C LEU A 42 4.77 7.94 -3.31
N TYR A 43 4.85 8.93 -2.42
CA TYR A 43 5.96 9.88 -2.41
C TYR A 43 7.13 9.41 -1.57
N LEU A 44 6.86 8.72 -0.45
CA LEU A 44 7.86 8.37 0.54
C LEU A 44 8.09 6.87 0.66
N GLY A 45 7.51 6.03 -0.22
CA GLY A 45 7.69 4.58 -0.20
C GLY A 45 9.16 4.17 -0.26
N PHE A 46 9.96 4.83 -1.10
CA PHE A 46 11.39 4.55 -1.21
C PHE A 46 12.13 4.77 0.11
N ALA A 47 11.78 5.84 0.85
CA ALA A 47 12.39 6.20 2.11
C ALA A 47 11.86 5.31 3.25
N LEU A 48 10.55 5.04 3.25
CA LEU A 48 9.87 4.22 4.25
C LEU A 48 10.39 2.79 4.26
N PHE A 49 10.54 2.18 3.08
CA PHE A 49 10.97 0.79 2.99
C PHE A 49 12.49 0.61 3.16
N ASN A 50 13.28 1.67 2.96
CA ASN A 50 14.72 1.64 3.20
C ASN A 50 15.12 2.21 4.57
N ASP A 51 14.16 2.41 5.48
CA ASP A 51 14.44 2.88 6.85
C ASP A 51 15.14 4.24 6.93
N ILE A 52 14.96 5.09 5.91
CA ILE A 52 15.49 6.45 5.89
C ILE A 52 14.60 7.33 6.78
N PRO A 53 15.11 8.02 7.81
CA PRO A 53 14.29 8.91 8.62
C PRO A 53 13.87 10.15 7.83
N PHE A 54 12.66 10.67 8.09
CA PHE A 54 12.09 11.82 7.39
C PHE A 54 13.02 13.04 7.37
N SER A 55 13.69 13.33 8.49
CA SER A 55 14.63 14.45 8.63
C SER A 55 15.91 14.32 7.80
N LYS A 56 16.18 13.15 7.20
CA LYS A 56 17.38 12.91 6.38
C LYS A 56 17.06 12.55 4.93
N ILE A 57 15.81 12.65 4.47
CA ILE A 57 15.43 12.32 3.08
C ILE A 57 16.18 13.20 2.07
N PHE A 58 16.40 14.47 2.40
CA PHE A 58 17.12 15.39 1.52
C PHE A 58 18.65 15.32 1.64
N LYS A 59 19.18 14.40 2.46
CA LYS A 59 20.62 14.23 2.64
C LYS A 59 21.12 13.08 1.75
N SER A 60 22.04 13.38 0.84
CA SER A 60 22.65 12.40 -0.07
C SER A 60 23.34 11.25 0.67
N GLU A 61 23.90 11.52 1.85
CA GLU A 61 24.53 10.53 2.73
C GLU A 61 23.58 9.40 3.14
N SER A 62 22.27 9.67 3.27
CA SER A 62 21.26 8.68 3.64
C SER A 62 21.09 7.57 2.59
N TYR A 63 21.57 7.80 1.37
CA TYR A 63 21.47 6.87 0.26
C TYR A 63 22.78 6.09 0.03
N ARG A 64 23.85 6.40 0.78
CA ARG A 64 25.12 5.67 0.68
C ARG A 64 24.91 4.20 1.06
N GLY A 65 25.32 3.30 0.17
CA GLY A 65 25.18 1.86 0.36
C GLY A 65 23.82 1.28 -0.04
N ILE A 66 22.86 2.09 -0.50
CA ILE A 66 21.60 1.59 -1.05
C ILE A 66 21.78 1.34 -2.55
N GLY A 67 21.78 0.07 -2.95
CA GLY A 67 21.87 -0.30 -4.36
C GLY A 67 20.68 0.19 -5.19
N PRO A 68 20.87 0.51 -6.48
CA PRO A 68 19.82 1.07 -7.34
C PRO A 68 18.60 0.16 -7.45
N TRP A 69 18.79 -1.16 -7.43
CA TRP A 69 17.69 -2.14 -7.43
C TRP A 69 16.80 -2.06 -6.20
N ARG A 70 17.36 -1.73 -5.02
CA ARG A 70 16.56 -1.54 -3.79
C ARG A 70 15.68 -0.31 -3.91
N ILE A 71 16.22 0.78 -4.47
CA ILE A 71 15.46 2.01 -4.69
C ILE A 71 14.34 1.76 -5.71
N ALA A 72 14.64 1.13 -6.85
CA ALA A 72 13.66 0.83 -7.89
C ALA A 72 12.50 -0.04 -7.36
N ILE A 73 12.82 -1.13 -6.65
CA ILE A 73 11.79 -2.01 -6.05
C ILE A 73 11.00 -1.25 -4.98
N ALA A 74 11.62 -0.39 -4.18
CA ALA A 74 10.92 0.38 -3.17
C ALA A 74 9.95 1.41 -3.78
N ILE A 75 10.35 2.09 -4.86
CA ILE A 75 9.49 3.02 -5.61
C ILE A 75 8.33 2.26 -6.23
N GLY A 76 8.60 1.18 -6.96
CA GLY A 76 7.54 0.38 -7.59
C GLY A 76 6.57 -0.22 -6.58
N THR A 77 7.08 -0.67 -5.43
CA THR A 77 6.22 -1.14 -4.32
C THR A 77 5.38 0.00 -3.77
N GLY A 78 5.95 1.19 -3.59
CA GLY A 78 5.23 2.37 -3.13
C GLY A 78 4.09 2.75 -4.06
N LEU A 79 4.34 2.71 -5.38
CA LEU A 79 3.32 2.90 -6.40
C LEU A 79 2.20 1.85 -6.28
N GLY A 80 2.53 0.56 -6.26
CA GLY A 80 1.53 -0.51 -6.16
C GLY A 80 0.65 -0.40 -4.91
N LEU A 81 1.28 -0.22 -3.75
CA LEU A 81 0.58 -0.08 -2.47
C LEU A 81 -0.28 1.18 -2.43
N SER A 82 0.18 2.30 -3.00
CA SER A 82 -0.61 3.54 -3.07
C SER A 82 -1.92 3.34 -3.84
N GLN A 83 -1.86 2.66 -4.99
CA GLN A 83 -3.02 2.39 -5.82
C GLN A 83 -4.02 1.47 -5.12
N LEU A 84 -3.51 0.46 -4.38
CA LEU A 84 -4.36 -0.39 -3.55
C LEU A 84 -5.02 0.38 -2.41
N THR A 85 -4.29 1.24 -1.70
CA THR A 85 -4.88 2.06 -0.61
C THR A 85 -5.98 3.00 -1.12
N VAL A 86 -5.78 3.61 -2.29
CA VAL A 86 -6.82 4.43 -2.92
C VAL A 86 -8.00 3.56 -3.36
N GLY A 87 -7.73 2.39 -3.97
CA GLY A 87 -8.77 1.43 -4.33
C GLY A 87 -9.61 0.95 -3.14
N PHE A 88 -9.00 0.71 -1.99
CA PHE A 88 -9.71 0.38 -0.75
C PHE A 88 -10.63 1.50 -0.29
N MET A 89 -10.15 2.74 -0.32
CA MET A 89 -10.99 3.90 -0.01
C MET A 89 -12.20 3.96 -0.95
N LEU A 90 -11.96 3.85 -2.25
CA LEU A 90 -13.02 3.95 -3.25
C LEU A 90 -14.06 2.84 -3.06
N ALA A 91 -13.63 1.62 -2.74
CA ALA A 91 -14.51 0.50 -2.47
C ALA A 91 -15.42 0.74 -1.27
N VAL A 92 -14.88 1.24 -0.14
CA VAL A 92 -15.70 1.54 1.05
C VAL A 92 -16.69 2.66 0.77
N GLY A 93 -16.29 3.67 -0.01
CA GLY A 93 -17.15 4.78 -0.39
C GLY A 93 -18.14 4.48 -1.51
N ASN A 94 -18.13 3.26 -2.08
CA ASN A 94 -18.85 2.91 -3.30
C ASN A 94 -18.63 3.89 -4.46
N TYR A 95 -17.41 4.41 -4.56
CA TYR A 95 -17.05 5.38 -5.59
C TYR A 95 -16.77 4.67 -6.94
N PRO A 96 -17.00 5.38 -8.06
CA PRO A 96 -16.59 4.87 -9.37
C PRO A 96 -15.08 4.67 -9.43
N MET A 97 -14.61 3.90 -10.41
CA MET A 97 -13.20 3.57 -10.64
C MET A 97 -12.55 2.62 -9.62
N THR A 98 -13.27 2.14 -8.60
CA THR A 98 -12.79 1.13 -7.64
C THR A 98 -12.09 -0.05 -8.33
N ARG A 99 -12.75 -0.66 -9.32
CA ARG A 99 -12.20 -1.80 -10.08
C ARG A 99 -10.88 -1.46 -10.80
N SER A 100 -10.79 -0.28 -11.40
CA SER A 100 -9.60 0.17 -12.12
C SER A 100 -8.41 0.32 -11.18
N PHE A 101 -8.59 1.02 -10.06
CA PHE A 101 -7.52 1.23 -9.07
C PHE A 101 -7.06 -0.07 -8.41
N LEU A 102 -8.00 -0.92 -8.00
CA LEU A 102 -7.67 -2.23 -7.41
C LEU A 102 -6.97 -3.14 -8.42
N SER A 103 -7.44 -3.23 -9.67
CA SER A 103 -6.82 -4.10 -10.67
C SER A 103 -5.41 -3.62 -11.03
N PHE A 104 -5.24 -2.32 -11.28
CA PHE A 104 -3.93 -1.74 -11.57
C PHE A 104 -2.96 -1.91 -10.40
N GLY A 105 -3.41 -1.61 -9.18
CA GLY A 105 -2.63 -1.78 -7.97
C GLY A 105 -2.23 -3.24 -7.72
N LEU A 106 -3.13 -4.20 -7.96
CA LEU A 106 -2.86 -5.63 -7.84
C LEU A 106 -1.80 -6.10 -8.84
N VAL A 107 -1.94 -5.73 -10.12
CA VAL A 107 -0.97 -6.10 -11.16
C VAL A 107 0.41 -5.55 -10.83
N LEU A 108 0.50 -4.27 -10.47
CA LEU A 108 1.77 -3.64 -10.14
C LEU A 108 2.40 -4.22 -8.86
N THR A 109 1.60 -4.47 -7.83
CA THR A 109 2.07 -5.06 -6.57
C THR A 109 2.50 -6.52 -6.76
N ALA A 110 1.82 -7.28 -7.62
CA ALA A 110 2.21 -8.64 -7.98
C ALA A 110 3.53 -8.68 -8.76
N LEU A 111 3.74 -7.73 -9.69
CA LEU A 111 5.03 -7.57 -10.37
C LEU A 111 6.15 -7.29 -9.36
N MET A 112 5.92 -6.38 -8.41
CA MET A 112 6.91 -6.06 -7.38
C MET A 112 7.16 -7.22 -6.42
N LEU A 113 6.14 -8.00 -6.06
CA LEU A 113 6.29 -9.23 -5.29
C LEU A 113 7.21 -10.21 -6.02
N LEU A 114 6.97 -10.44 -7.31
CA LEU A 114 7.78 -11.34 -8.12
C LEU A 114 9.24 -10.87 -8.18
N LEU A 115 9.49 -9.59 -8.44
CA LEU A 115 10.85 -9.03 -8.46
C LEU A 115 11.54 -9.14 -7.09
N ALA A 116 10.82 -8.86 -6.00
CA ALA A 116 11.33 -8.99 -4.64
C ALA A 116 11.69 -10.45 -4.32
N LEU A 117 10.86 -11.42 -4.69
CA LEU A 117 11.13 -12.85 -4.47
C LEU A 117 12.34 -13.34 -5.27
N ILE A 118 12.46 -12.95 -6.55
CA ILE A 118 13.62 -13.29 -7.39
C ILE A 118 14.89 -12.75 -6.75
N ARG A 119 14.88 -11.49 -6.32
CA ARG A 119 16.06 -10.84 -5.74
C ARG A 119 16.38 -11.38 -4.34
N ASN A 120 15.36 -11.73 -3.55
CA ASN A 120 15.53 -12.35 -2.25
C ASN A 120 16.22 -13.72 -2.34
N ARG A 121 15.97 -14.50 -3.40
CA ARG A 121 16.69 -15.77 -3.62
C ARG A 121 18.18 -15.58 -3.86
N LYS A 122 18.56 -14.49 -4.53
CA LYS A 122 19.96 -14.18 -4.86
C LYS A 122 20.72 -13.56 -3.69
N GLU A 123 20.14 -12.55 -3.04
CA GLU A 123 20.83 -11.78 -2.01
C GLU A 123 20.51 -12.21 -0.57
N LYS A 124 19.37 -12.90 -0.35
CA LYS A 124 18.84 -13.28 0.98
C LYS A 124 18.76 -12.10 1.96
N HIS A 125 18.61 -10.89 1.44
CA HIS A 125 18.61 -9.67 2.24
C HIS A 125 17.23 -9.40 2.86
N GLN A 126 17.18 -9.04 4.14
CA GLN A 126 15.95 -8.81 4.90
C GLN A 126 14.98 -7.81 4.23
N PHE A 127 15.52 -6.80 3.56
CA PHE A 127 14.76 -5.83 2.74
C PHE A 127 13.79 -6.51 1.77
N TYR A 128 14.27 -7.46 0.95
CA TYR A 128 13.41 -8.09 -0.07
C TYR A 128 12.35 -8.99 0.54
N ARG A 129 12.68 -9.67 1.64
CA ARG A 129 11.70 -10.46 2.41
C ARG A 129 10.60 -9.56 2.98
N ASN A 130 10.96 -8.41 3.53
CA ASN A 130 9.98 -7.47 4.10
C ASN A 130 9.07 -6.86 3.02
N ILE A 131 9.63 -6.47 1.86
CA ILE A 131 8.84 -6.01 0.71
C ILE A 131 7.89 -7.11 0.23
N ALA A 132 8.39 -8.34 0.04
CA ALA A 132 7.57 -9.46 -0.42
C ALA A 132 6.40 -9.74 0.53
N LEU A 133 6.63 -9.74 1.85
CA LEU A 133 5.57 -9.96 2.84
C LEU A 133 4.52 -8.83 2.81
N ARG A 134 4.95 -7.56 2.68
CA ARG A 134 4.03 -6.42 2.54
C ARG A 134 3.18 -6.54 1.26
N CYS A 135 3.81 -6.83 0.12
CA CYS A 135 3.09 -7.02 -1.13
C CYS A 135 2.08 -8.17 -1.04
N ALA A 136 2.45 -9.30 -0.44
CA ALA A 136 1.56 -10.45 -0.28
C ALA A 136 0.31 -10.10 0.54
N ILE A 137 0.48 -9.40 1.68
CA ILE A 137 -0.64 -8.95 2.52
C ILE A 137 -1.57 -8.02 1.73
N PHE A 138 -1.00 -7.02 1.05
CA PHE A 138 -1.79 -6.06 0.27
C PHE A 138 -2.50 -6.70 -0.93
N ILE A 139 -1.90 -7.70 -1.57
CA ILE A 139 -2.54 -8.47 -2.64
C ILE A 139 -3.74 -9.23 -2.10
N ILE A 140 -3.59 -9.95 -0.98
CA ILE A 140 -4.69 -10.72 -0.37
C ILE A 140 -5.87 -9.79 -0.06
N ILE A 141 -5.61 -8.68 0.64
CA ILE A 141 -6.66 -7.70 0.97
C ILE A 141 -7.23 -7.06 -0.31
N GLY A 142 -6.38 -6.70 -1.27
CA GLY A 142 -6.71 -6.21 -2.62
C GLY A 142 -7.73 -7.07 -3.33
N THR A 143 -7.46 -8.37 -3.40
CA THR A 143 -8.33 -9.35 -4.05
C THR A 143 -9.66 -9.51 -3.33
N VAL A 144 -9.68 -9.53 -1.99
CA VAL A 144 -10.92 -9.60 -1.21
C VAL A 144 -11.83 -8.41 -1.53
N PHE A 145 -11.29 -7.18 -1.48
CA PHE A 145 -12.04 -5.98 -1.82
C PHE A 145 -12.59 -6.00 -3.25
N LEU A 146 -11.78 -6.46 -4.21
CA LEU A 146 -12.20 -6.56 -5.60
C LEU A 146 -13.36 -7.55 -5.78
N LEU A 147 -13.29 -8.71 -5.14
CA LEU A 147 -14.33 -9.74 -5.22
C LEU A 147 -15.65 -9.27 -4.59
N VAL A 148 -15.58 -8.66 -3.40
CA VAL A 148 -16.75 -8.11 -2.71
C VAL A 148 -17.43 -7.02 -3.54
N HIS A 149 -16.64 -6.12 -4.14
CA HIS A 149 -17.19 -5.04 -4.95
C HIS A 149 -17.82 -5.56 -6.26
N VAL A 150 -17.26 -6.60 -6.89
CA VAL A 150 -17.86 -7.24 -8.07
C VAL A 150 -19.22 -7.86 -7.74
N GLN A 151 -19.36 -8.50 -6.57
CA GLN A 151 -20.65 -9.06 -6.14
C GLN A 151 -21.72 -7.99 -5.95
N GLN A 152 -21.36 -6.83 -5.38
CA GLN A 152 -22.28 -5.71 -5.21
C GLN A 152 -22.79 -5.16 -6.54
N GLY A 153 -21.94 -5.07 -7.57
CA GLY A 153 -22.33 -4.61 -8.90
C GLY A 153 -23.15 -5.62 -9.73
N GLN A 154 -23.28 -6.88 -9.28
CA GLN A 154 -24.16 -7.88 -9.89
C GLN A 154 -25.52 -8.00 -9.20
N ALA A 155 -25.67 -7.43 -8.00
CA ALA A 155 -26.90 -7.46 -7.20
C ALA A 155 -27.84 -6.28 -7.47
N THR A 156 -27.48 -5.40 -8.42
CA THR A 156 -28.26 -4.25 -8.89
C THR A 156 -28.58 -4.40 -10.37
#